data_AF-F3GFP1-F1
#
_entry.id   AF-F3GFP1-F1
#
_cell.length_a   1.000
_cell.length_b   1.000
_cell.length_c   1.000
_cell.angle_alpha   90.00
_cell.angle_beta   90.00
_cell.angle_gamma   90.00
#
_symmetry.space_group_name_H-M   'P 1'
#
loop_
_entity.id
_entity.type
_entity.pdbx_description
1 polymer ?
#
loop_
_entity_poly.entity_id
_entity_poly.type
_entity_poly.pdbx_seq_one_letter_code
_entity_poly.pdbx_strand_id
1 'polypeptide(L)'
;MLNDPIPSHVDPRKLSDRGTTLQGEVLLGDLKRLCDPLADTVGTVQAKFVFERDERRSVVIHSSIDVPVKMVCQRCLELVTLPIHSECSYV
;
A
#
# COMPACT_ATOMS: atom_id res chain seq x y z
N MET A 1 -7.66 -13.65 10.01
CA MET A 1 -6.92 -12.70 9.16
C MET A 1 -6.88 -13.30 7.77
N LEU A 2 -7.51 -12.66 6.78
CA LEU A 2 -7.44 -13.13 5.39
C LEU A 2 -6.12 -12.59 4.81
N ASN A 3 -5.15 -13.48 4.58
CA ASN A 3 -3.97 -13.19 3.77
C ASN A 3 -4.29 -13.47 2.31
N ASP A 4 -5.36 -12.84 1.82
CA ASP A 4 -5.79 -12.96 0.43
C ASP A 4 -5.19 -11.81 -0.39
N PRO A 5 -4.93 -12.01 -1.70
CA PRO A 5 -4.43 -10.95 -2.56
C PRO A 5 -5.33 -9.72 -2.46
N ILE A 6 -4.71 -8.53 -2.35
CA ILE A 6 -5.44 -7.26 -2.25
C ILE A 6 -6.32 -7.14 -3.51
N PRO A 7 -7.66 -7.11 -3.38
CA PRO A 7 -8.54 -6.97 -4.53
C PRO A 7 -8.34 -5.61 -5.18
N SER A 8 -8.37 -5.57 -6.51
CA SER A 8 -8.18 -4.34 -7.28
C SER A 8 -9.30 -3.31 -7.08
N HIS A 9 -10.49 -3.79 -6.69
CA HIS A 9 -11.66 -2.96 -6.42
C HIS A 9 -12.39 -3.48 -5.19
N VAL A 10 -12.86 -2.56 -4.36
CA VAL A 10 -13.64 -2.85 -3.15
C VAL A 10 -14.83 -1.90 -3.04
N ASP A 11 -15.86 -2.33 -2.33
CA ASP A 11 -16.93 -1.43 -1.88
C ASP A 11 -16.59 -0.94 -0.46
N PRO A 12 -16.05 0.28 -0.30
CA PRO A 12 -15.58 0.76 1.00
C PRO A 12 -16.72 0.87 2.01
N ARG A 13 -17.96 1.14 1.56
CA ARG A 13 -19.13 1.16 2.45
C ARG A 13 -19.38 -0.20 3.07
N LYS A 14 -19.44 -1.25 2.25
CA LYS A 14 -19.67 -2.63 2.73
C LYS A 14 -18.55 -3.13 3.63
N LEU A 15 -17.30 -2.79 3.33
CA LEU A 15 -16.16 -3.21 4.14
C LEU A 15 -16.12 -2.48 5.49
N SER A 16 -16.43 -1.19 5.50
CA SER A 16 -16.55 -0.40 6.74
C SER A 16 -17.72 -0.85 7.61
N ASP A 17 -18.86 -1.20 7.02
CA ASP A 17 -20.00 -1.76 7.77
C ASP A 17 -19.66 -3.08 8.47
N ARG A 18 -18.64 -3.80 7.96
CA ARG A 18 -18.12 -5.05 8.52
C ARG A 18 -16.88 -4.85 9.39
N GLY A 19 -16.34 -3.64 9.52
CA GLY A 19 -15.08 -3.38 10.23
C GLY A 19 -13.91 -4.19 9.64
N THR A 20 -13.85 -4.32 8.31
CA THR A 20 -12.91 -5.26 7.66
C THR A 20 -11.50 -4.70 7.61
N THR A 21 -10.51 -5.56 7.84
CA THR A 21 -9.11 -5.27 7.48
C THR A 21 -8.70 -6.14 6.31
N LEU A 22 -8.17 -5.52 5.26
CA LEU A 22 -7.50 -6.21 4.16
C LEU A 22 -6.00 -6.07 4.35
N GLN A 23 -5.28 -7.19 4.29
CA GLN A 23 -3.84 -7.19 4.39
C GLN A 23 -3.28 -8.22 3.41
N GLY A 24 -2.24 -7.81 2.68
CA GLY A 24 -1.63 -8.69 1.71
C GLY A 24 -0.49 -8.04 0.96
N GLU A 25 -0.03 -8.79 -0.02
CA GLU A 25 1.15 -8.50 -0.81
C GLU A 25 0.77 -8.15 -2.25
N VAL A 26 1.45 -7.15 -2.82
CA VAL A 26 1.30 -6.75 -4.22
C VAL A 26 2.67 -6.76 -4.88
N LEU A 27 2.76 -7.20 -6.13
CA LEU A 27 4.02 -7.15 -6.87
C LEU A 27 4.40 -5.69 -7.14
N LEU A 28 5.65 -5.32 -6.83
CA LEU A 28 6.16 -3.97 -7.08
C LEU A 28 6.02 -3.60 -8.57
N GLY A 29 6.29 -4.55 -9.46
CA GLY A 29 6.17 -4.39 -10.91
C GLY A 29 4.77 -4.05 -11.43
N ASP A 30 3.71 -4.24 -10.64
CA ASP A 30 2.34 -3.87 -11.01
C ASP A 30 2.05 -2.38 -10.75
N LEU A 31 2.85 -1.72 -9.91
CA LEU A 31 2.71 -0.31 -9.55
C LEU A 31 3.52 0.59 -10.48
N LYS A 32 3.06 0.75 -11.73
CA LYS A 32 3.81 1.43 -12.81
C LYS A 32 4.33 2.82 -12.41
N ARG A 33 3.50 3.66 -11.80
CA ARG A 33 3.89 5.00 -11.34
C ARG A 33 5.02 4.98 -10.30
N LEU A 34 5.05 3.94 -9.45
CA LEU A 34 6.13 3.77 -8.47
C LEU A 34 7.38 3.20 -9.14
N CYS A 35 7.24 2.38 -10.18
CA CYS A 35 8.35 1.77 -10.91
C CYS A 35 9.18 2.78 -11.72
N ASP A 36 8.55 3.80 -12.29
CA ASP A 36 9.19 4.78 -13.19
C ASP A 36 10.53 5.36 -12.65
N PRO A 37 10.65 5.76 -11.37
CA PRO A 37 11.92 6.27 -10.80
C PRO A 37 12.88 5.18 -10.28
N LEU A 38 12.52 3.90 -10.28
CA LEU A 38 13.30 2.84 -9.63
C LEU A 38 14.38 2.25 -10.55
N ALA A 39 15.45 1.74 -9.93
CA ALA A 39 16.50 1.01 -10.62
C ALA A 39 16.17 -0.48 -10.82
N ASP A 40 15.25 -1.01 -10.00
CA ASP A 40 14.79 -2.40 -10.00
C ASP A 40 13.32 -2.42 -9.59
N THR A 41 12.51 -3.22 -10.29
CA THR A 41 11.06 -3.37 -10.03
C THR A 41 10.71 -4.74 -9.43
N VAL A 42 11.72 -5.55 -9.09
CA VAL A 42 11.53 -6.83 -8.42
C VAL A 42 11.34 -6.61 -6.92
N GLY A 43 10.23 -7.10 -6.40
CA GLY A 43 9.92 -7.04 -4.98
C GLY A 43 8.42 -7.09 -4.72
N THR A 44 8.09 -7.02 -3.44
CA THR A 44 6.72 -7.08 -2.95
C THR A 44 6.44 -5.88 -2.07
N VAL A 45 5.26 -5.31 -2.24
CA VAL A 45 4.71 -4.23 -1.43
C VAL A 45 3.76 -4.83 -0.40
N GLN A 46 4.03 -4.57 0.87
CA GLN A 46 3.12 -4.91 1.96
C GLN A 46 2.07 -3.81 2.02
N ALA A 47 0.80 -4.18 1.92
CA ALA A 47 -0.31 -3.24 2.00
C ALA A 47 -1.31 -3.71 3.06
N LYS A 48 -1.76 -2.76 3.87
CA LYS A 48 -2.83 -2.95 4.86
C LYS A 48 -3.84 -1.84 4.72
N PHE A 49 -5.11 -2.21 4.66
CA PHE A 49 -6.25 -1.30 4.63
C PHE A 49 -7.21 -1.65 5.76
N VAL A 50 -7.55 -0.68 6.59
CA VAL A 50 -8.55 -0.81 7.66
C VAL A 50 -9.76 0.01 7.25
N PHE A 51 -10.91 -0.65 7.16
CA PHE A 51 -12.19 -0.04 6.80
C PHE A 51 -13.06 0.03 8.04
N GLU A 52 -13.45 1.24 8.44
CA GLU A 52 -14.26 1.46 9.63
C GLU A 52 -15.30 2.56 9.45
N ARG A 53 -16.14 2.71 10.47
CA ARG A 53 -17.09 3.80 10.62
C ARG A 53 -16.61 4.68 11.78
N ASP A 54 -16.50 5.97 11.56
CA ASP A 54 -16.20 6.91 12.64
C ASP A 54 -17.39 7.08 13.60
N GLU A 55 -17.23 7.91 14.62
CA GLU A 55 -18.29 8.24 15.59
C GLU A 55 -19.55 8.85 14.94
N ARG A 56 -19.41 9.49 13.78
CA ARG A 56 -20.51 10.07 12.99
C ARG A 56 -21.09 9.08 11.99
N ARG A 57 -20.64 7.82 12.00
CA ARG A 57 -20.96 6.78 11.02
C ARG A 57 -20.53 7.13 9.60
N SER A 58 -19.54 8.00 9.42
CA SER A 58 -18.86 8.23 8.14
C SER A 58 -17.96 7.05 7.80
N VAL A 59 -17.75 6.77 6.52
CA VAL A 59 -16.80 5.73 6.08
C VAL A 59 -15.39 6.28 6.20
N VAL A 60 -14.53 5.62 6.96
CA VAL A 60 -13.11 5.96 7.06
C VAL A 60 -12.26 4.77 6.62
N ILE A 61 -11.23 5.04 5.83
CA ILE A 61 -10.27 4.05 5.37
C ILE A 61 -8.88 4.48 5.80
N HIS A 62 -8.18 3.64 6.53
CA HIS A 62 -6.76 3.82 6.84
C HIS A 62 -5.93 2.89 5.99
N SER A 63 -4.85 3.39 5.39
CA SER A 63 -3.90 2.58 4.64
C SER A 63 -2.50 2.68 5.24
N SER A 64 -1.81 1.56 5.35
CA SER A 64 -0.38 1.46 5.64
C SER A 64 0.29 0.66 4.53
N ILE A 65 1.35 1.21 3.94
CA ILE A 65 2.08 0.61 2.82
C ILE A 65 3.57 0.65 3.12
N ASP A 66 4.22 -0.49 2.97
CA ASP A 66 5.66 -0.67 3.23
C ASP A 66 6.32 -1.41 2.06
N VAL A 67 7.42 -0.85 1.55
CA VAL A 67 8.22 -1.48 0.50
C VAL A 67 9.68 -1.01 0.53
N PRO A 68 10.66 -1.92 0.51
CA PRO A 68 12.03 -1.56 0.15
C PRO A 68 12.15 -1.41 -1.36
N VAL A 69 12.60 -0.25 -1.83
CA VAL A 69 12.85 0.01 -3.26
C VAL A 69 14.34 0.20 -3.53
N LYS A 70 14.79 -0.17 -4.73
CA LYS A 70 16.15 0.13 -5.17
C LYS A 70 16.13 1.31 -6.13
N MET A 71 16.95 2.31 -5.84
CA MET A 71 17.10 3.50 -6.68
C MET A 71 18.58 3.79 -6.92
N VAL A 72 18.88 4.52 -7.98
CA VAL A 72 20.21 5.10 -8.18
C VAL A 72 20.31 6.36 -7.33
N CYS A 73 21.30 6.43 -6.44
CA CYS A 73 21.57 7.63 -5.66
C CYS A 73 22.02 8.76 -6.58
N GLN A 74 21.31 9.88 -6.61
CA GLN A 74 21.64 11.03 -7.47
C GLN A 74 22.92 11.79 -7.04
N ARG A 75 23.54 11.42 -5.92
CA ARG A 75 24.79 12.02 -5.43
C ARG A 75 26.03 11.21 -5.76
N CYS A 76 26.00 9.89 -5.54
CA CYS A 76 27.15 9.01 -5.79
C CYS A 76 26.97 8.08 -7.01
N LEU A 77 25.78 8.07 -7.63
CA LEU A 77 25.40 7.20 -8.75
C LEU A 77 25.41 5.69 -8.43
N GLU A 78 25.51 5.33 -7.15
CA GLU A 78 25.46 3.93 -6.70
C GLU A 78 24.03 3.47 -6.42
N LEU A 79 23.82 2.15 -6.47
CA LEU A 79 22.55 1.53 -6.11
C LEU A 79 22.33 1.59 -4.60
N VAL A 80 21.17 2.10 -4.18
CA VAL A 80 20.78 2.16 -2.77
C VAL A 80 19.41 1.53 -2.58
N THR A 81 19.26 0.77 -1.49
CA THR A 81 17.95 0.26 -1.03
C THR A 81 17.37 1.25 -0.04
N LEU A 82 16.19 1.77 -0.32
CA LEU A 82 15.49 2.77 0.50
C LEU A 82 14.14 2.20 0.95
N PRO A 83 13.83 2.24 2.26
CA PRO A 83 12.51 1.89 2.74
C PRO A 83 11.53 3.03 2.41
N ILE A 84 10.42 2.69 1.77
CA ILE A 84 9.27 3.59 1.64
C ILE A 84 8.19 3.09 2.60
N HIS A 85 7.74 4.00 3.44
CA HIS A 85 6.59 3.81 4.32
C HIS A 85 5.57 4.91 4.03
N SER A 86 4.30 4.55 3.96
CA SER A 86 3.21 5.48 3.70
C SER A 86 2.00 5.14 4.56
N GLU A 87 1.48 6.13 5.27
CA GLU A 87 0.23 6.07 6.01
C GLU A 87 -0.73 7.16 5.52
N CYS A 88 -1.99 6.80 5.26
CA CYS A 88 -3.02 7.73 4.80
C CYS A 88 -4.37 7.39 5.43
N SER A 89 -5.20 8.41 5.63
CA SER A 89 -6.58 8.26 6.07
C SER A 89 -7.51 8.96 5.08
N TYR A 90 -8.54 8.27 4.63
CA TYR A 90 -9.54 8.75 3.67
C TYR A 90 -10.89 8.81 4.39
N VAL A 91 -11.52 9.99 4.40
CA VAL A 91 -12.79 10.29 5.10
C VAL A 91 -13.82 10.78 4.08
#